data_AF-A0AAE0G3V1-F1
#
_entry.id   AF-A0AAE0G3V1-F1
#
_cell.length_a   1.000
_cell.length_b   1.000
_cell.length_c   1.000
_cell.angle_alpha   90.00
_cell.angle_beta   90.00
_cell.angle_gamma   90.00
#
_symmetry.space_group_name_H-M   'P 1'
#
loop_
_entity.id
_entity.type
_entity.pdbx_description
1 polymer ?
#
loop_
_entity_poly.entity_id
_entity_poly.type
_entity_poly.pdbx_seq_one_letter_code
_entity_poly.pdbx_strand_id
1 'polypeptide(L)'
;METVPDGDVEPCKIQTDAQSLDSLFSECTRRLDEERQALHQSSQALAKERSLLEKEKAEMTSKNINQGDVIELNVGGENFAASRRTLLCAPTDSYFHALFSGRWEESLSRDSQGRVFLDINPDIFRVLLSHLRTIAFTDPEKRPYLGKDSTNDREFWGTMKYLGLTDPLLDEVPIIDAYFLRVDGSERAKVTPTAEFISVKNQQQARGHTFVCGAKNLLCNMNSAMWKVRITSKKHWMFIGIIAKPAASNESHLDNTSYGLAGPGQTVKSGKTEATPSWTTDWQTGNTAILTLCLEIGALEIIVFRYDGAETAEYFKIPISNQHLNNSSMKQEWRLHFNLCDPNDSLEIYPTMTKRELEVFDSLRGG
;
A
#
# COMPACT_ATOMS: atom_id res chain seq x y z
N MET A 1 80.81 -2.07 -33.34
CA MET A 1 80.44 -3.49 -33.49
C MET A 1 78.99 -3.59 -33.06
N GLU A 2 78.08 -3.45 -34.03
CA GLU A 2 77.35 -4.56 -34.67
C GLU A 2 76.30 -5.13 -33.69
N THR A 3 75.01 -4.76 -33.74
CA THR A 3 73.88 -5.34 -34.54
C THR A 3 73.77 -6.86 -34.35
N VAL A 4 72.62 -7.51 -34.10
CA VAL A 4 71.31 -7.48 -34.78
C VAL A 4 70.18 -8.11 -33.85
N PRO A 5 68.95 -8.49 -34.30
CA PRO A 5 67.65 -7.91 -33.90
C PRO A 5 66.73 -8.92 -33.14
N ASP A 6 65.48 -8.55 -32.81
CA ASP A 6 64.33 -9.42 -33.15
C ASP A 6 62.95 -8.79 -32.87
N GLY A 7 62.02 -9.05 -33.80
CA GLY A 7 60.59 -9.22 -33.49
C GLY A 7 59.66 -8.01 -33.64
N ASP A 8 59.29 -7.65 -34.88
CA ASP A 8 58.07 -6.89 -35.15
C ASP A 8 56.84 -7.77 -34.84
N VAL A 9 56.13 -7.44 -33.77
CA VAL A 9 54.76 -7.88 -33.51
C VAL A 9 53.85 -6.71 -33.81
N GLU A 10 53.07 -6.77 -34.90
CA GLU A 10 52.07 -5.76 -35.23
C GLU A 10 51.08 -5.55 -34.06
N PRO A 11 51.00 -4.35 -33.45
CA PRO A 11 50.01 -4.07 -32.43
C PRO A 11 48.64 -3.81 -33.07
N CYS A 12 47.83 -4.86 -33.03
CA CYS A 12 46.38 -4.93 -32.84
C CYS A 12 45.57 -3.62 -32.86
N LYS A 13 44.46 -3.67 -33.61
CA LYS A 13 43.34 -2.69 -33.79
C LYS A 13 42.69 -2.12 -32.51
N ILE A 14 43.24 -2.37 -31.33
CA ILE A 14 42.68 -2.02 -30.01
C ILE A 14 42.77 -0.50 -29.72
N GLN A 15 43.69 0.21 -30.36
CA GLN A 15 43.96 1.61 -30.03
C GLN A 15 42.89 2.60 -30.55
N THR A 16 42.12 2.21 -31.58
CA THR A 16 41.09 3.05 -32.19
C THR A 16 39.75 2.99 -31.44
N ASP A 17 39.44 1.87 -30.79
CA ASP A 17 38.18 1.67 -30.06
C ASP A 17 38.18 2.35 -28.68
N ALA A 18 39.34 2.44 -28.02
CA ALA A 18 39.46 3.12 -26.72
C ALA A 18 39.21 4.63 -26.79
N GLN A 19 39.69 5.29 -27.86
CA GLN A 19 39.47 6.73 -28.09
C GLN A 19 38.00 7.04 -28.42
N SER A 20 37.30 6.12 -29.09
CA SER A 20 35.87 6.23 -29.38
C SER A 20 35.00 6.10 -28.13
N LEU A 21 35.42 5.28 -27.17
CA LEU A 21 34.66 4.97 -25.95
C LEU A 21 34.76 6.11 -24.93
N ASP A 22 35.95 6.70 -24.75
CA ASP A 22 36.15 7.86 -23.87
C ASP A 22 35.39 9.10 -24.37
N SER A 23 35.31 9.28 -25.69
CA SER A 23 34.50 10.33 -26.32
C SER A 23 33.01 10.16 -26.01
N LEU A 24 32.49 8.93 -26.14
CA LEU A 24 31.10 8.60 -25.82
C LEU A 24 30.78 8.76 -24.32
N PHE A 25 31.70 8.38 -23.43
CA PHE A 25 31.53 8.60 -22.00
C PHE A 25 31.56 10.09 -21.63
N SER A 26 32.41 10.88 -22.27
CA SER A 26 32.49 12.33 -22.06
C SER A 26 31.20 13.02 -22.52
N GLU A 27 30.67 12.63 -23.69
CA GLU A 27 29.39 13.10 -24.22
C GLU A 27 28.22 12.74 -23.29
N CYS A 28 28.18 11.51 -22.78
CA CYS A 28 27.13 11.02 -21.88
C CYS A 28 27.16 11.74 -20.53
N THR A 29 28.36 11.95 -19.98
CA THR A 29 28.55 12.70 -18.72
C THR A 29 28.08 14.15 -18.87
N ARG A 30 28.41 14.81 -19.99
CA ARG A 30 27.96 16.16 -20.29
C ARG A 30 26.43 16.25 -20.36
N ARG A 31 25.78 15.32 -21.04
CA ARG A 31 24.30 15.29 -21.15
C ARG A 31 23.62 15.05 -19.80
N LEU A 32 24.18 14.18 -18.97
CA LEU A 32 23.67 13.94 -17.60
C LEU A 32 23.79 15.20 -16.73
N ASP A 33 24.89 15.94 -16.83
CA ASP A 33 25.07 17.17 -16.07
C ASP A 33 24.14 18.29 -16.55
N GLU A 34 23.90 18.39 -17.86
CA GLU A 34 22.93 19.33 -18.44
C GLU A 34 21.49 19.03 -17.98
N GLU A 35 21.07 17.76 -18.01
CA GLU A 35 19.75 17.36 -17.52
C GLU A 35 19.60 17.61 -16.02
N ARG A 36 20.64 17.32 -15.22
CA ARG A 36 20.63 17.61 -13.78
C ARG A 36 20.51 19.10 -13.49
N GLN A 37 21.21 19.95 -14.24
CA GLN A 37 21.12 21.40 -14.09
C GLN A 37 19.74 21.92 -14.49
N ALA A 38 19.18 21.43 -15.60
CA ALA A 38 17.84 21.80 -16.04
C ALA A 38 16.77 21.39 -15.01
N LEU A 39 16.87 20.18 -14.46
CA LEU A 39 15.96 19.68 -13.44
C LEU A 39 16.09 20.47 -12.13
N HIS A 40 17.31 20.86 -11.75
CA HIS A 40 17.52 21.73 -10.58
C HIS A 40 16.90 23.11 -10.76
N GLN A 41 17.04 23.72 -11.94
CA GLN A 41 16.43 25.02 -12.25
C GLN A 41 14.90 24.94 -12.24
N SER A 42 14.33 23.88 -12.83
CA SER A 42 12.88 23.65 -12.83
C SER A 42 12.32 23.45 -11.42
N SER A 43 13.00 22.64 -10.59
CA SER A 43 12.62 22.43 -9.19
C SER A 43 12.64 23.73 -8.37
N GLN A 44 13.69 24.56 -8.55
CA GLN A 44 13.77 25.87 -7.89
C GLN A 44 12.67 26.84 -8.35
N ALA A 45 12.32 26.83 -9.63
CA ALA A 45 11.24 27.67 -10.16
C ALA A 45 9.88 27.27 -9.57
N LEU A 46 9.57 25.96 -9.56
CA LEU A 46 8.35 25.42 -8.96
C LEU A 46 8.26 25.71 -7.45
N ALA A 47 9.37 25.63 -6.71
CA ALA A 47 9.41 25.96 -5.29
C ALA A 47 9.09 27.44 -5.02
N LYS A 48 9.59 28.36 -5.86
CA LYS A 48 9.28 29.79 -5.77
C LYS A 48 7.82 30.07 -6.09
N GLU A 49 7.30 29.49 -7.16
CA GLU A 49 5.89 29.62 -7.56
C GLU A 49 4.95 29.10 -6.47
N ARG A 50 5.24 27.92 -5.91
CA ARG A 50 4.49 27.36 -4.79
C ARG A 50 4.51 28.27 -3.56
N SER A 51 5.67 28.85 -3.22
CA SER A 51 5.79 29.76 -2.08
C SER A 51 4.99 31.05 -2.27
N LEU A 52 4.93 31.59 -3.49
CA LEU A 52 4.09 32.75 -3.81
C LEU A 52 2.60 32.43 -3.69
N LEU A 53 2.17 31.31 -4.29
CA LEU A 53 0.78 30.85 -4.19
C LEU A 53 0.36 30.56 -2.75
N GLU A 54 1.25 30.02 -1.92
CA GLU A 54 0.99 29.80 -0.50
C GLU A 54 0.83 31.12 0.27
N LYS A 55 1.61 32.15 -0.06
CA LYS A 55 1.47 33.50 0.52
C LYS A 55 0.17 34.17 0.09
N GLU A 56 -0.15 34.16 -1.21
CA GLU A 56 -1.42 34.69 -1.72
C GLU A 56 -2.63 33.94 -1.13
N LYS A 57 -2.52 32.61 -1.00
CA LYS A 57 -3.52 31.78 -0.33
C LYS A 57 -3.69 32.19 1.13
N ALA A 58 -2.59 32.39 1.87
CA ALA A 58 -2.62 32.81 3.27
C ALA A 58 -3.30 34.18 3.44
N GLU A 59 -2.96 35.15 2.58
CA GLU A 59 -3.53 36.50 2.59
C GLU A 59 -5.05 36.50 2.31
N MET A 60 -5.53 35.63 1.40
CA MET A 60 -6.96 35.47 1.14
C MET A 60 -7.75 34.77 2.27
N THR A 61 -7.09 34.11 3.22
CA THR A 61 -7.73 33.46 4.39
C THR A 61 -7.94 34.39 5.59
N SER A 62 -7.61 35.67 5.47
CA SER A 62 -7.49 36.62 6.60
C SER A 62 -8.78 37.16 7.23
N LYS A 63 -9.95 36.57 6.97
CA LYS A 63 -11.12 36.81 7.84
C LYS A 63 -10.89 36.07 9.16
N ASN A 64 -10.93 36.77 10.30
CA ASN A 64 -10.70 36.27 11.66
C ASN A 64 -11.32 34.89 11.95
N ILE A 65 -10.56 33.82 11.74
CA ILE A 65 -10.96 32.44 12.04
C ILE A 65 -10.15 31.98 13.25
N ASN A 66 -10.80 31.89 14.41
CA ASN A 66 -10.16 31.41 15.62
C ASN A 66 -10.29 29.88 15.68
N GLN A 67 -9.16 29.17 15.79
CA GLN A 67 -9.16 27.71 15.92
C GLN A 67 -9.86 27.21 17.20
N GLY A 68 -10.05 28.10 18.20
CA GLY A 68 -10.80 27.82 19.42
C GLY A 68 -12.32 27.96 19.30
N ASP A 69 -12.85 28.37 18.15
CA ASP A 69 -14.28 28.57 17.96
C ASP A 69 -15.03 27.24 18.11
N VAL A 70 -16.08 27.26 18.92
CA VAL A 70 -17.04 26.14 19.00
C VAL A 70 -18.03 26.30 17.86
N ILE A 71 -18.09 25.28 17.01
CA ILE A 71 -19.02 25.21 15.88
C ILE A 71 -20.17 24.28 16.26
N GLU A 72 -21.39 24.82 16.19
CA GLU A 72 -22.62 24.06 16.35
C GLU A 72 -23.10 23.51 15.01
N LEU A 73 -23.43 22.22 15.01
CA LEU A 73 -23.75 21.42 13.85
C LEU A 73 -25.11 20.76 14.06
N ASN A 74 -25.93 20.73 13.02
CA ASN A 74 -27.12 19.90 12.92
C ASN A 74 -26.84 18.83 11.87
N VAL A 75 -26.66 17.58 12.31
CA VAL A 75 -26.29 16.46 11.45
C VAL A 75 -27.46 15.50 11.39
N GLY A 76 -28.13 15.41 10.24
CA GLY A 76 -29.30 14.54 10.05
C GLY A 76 -30.45 14.80 11.02
N GLY A 77 -30.51 15.99 11.65
CA GLY A 77 -31.50 16.35 12.67
C GLY A 77 -30.99 16.28 14.12
N GLU A 78 -29.80 15.71 14.38
CA GLU A 78 -29.18 15.67 15.70
C GLU A 78 -28.14 16.79 15.88
N ASN A 79 -28.10 17.39 17.07
CA ASN A 79 -27.21 18.52 17.33
C ASN A 79 -25.86 18.06 17.89
N PHE A 80 -24.79 18.54 17.28
CA PHE A 80 -23.41 18.32 17.72
C PHE A 80 -22.72 19.67 17.98
N ALA A 81 -21.73 19.64 18.86
CA ALA A 81 -20.82 20.75 19.09
C ALA A 81 -19.37 20.26 19.06
N ALA A 82 -18.51 20.96 18.34
CA ALA A 82 -17.10 20.64 18.22
C ALA A 82 -16.25 21.91 18.07
N SER A 83 -15.01 21.86 18.57
CA SER A 83 -14.07 22.95 18.28
C SER A 83 -13.65 22.90 16.81
N ARG A 84 -13.45 24.07 16.21
CA ARG A 84 -12.88 24.18 14.86
C ARG A 84 -11.57 23.43 14.74
N ARG A 85 -10.70 23.54 15.75
CA ARG A 85 -9.45 22.76 15.85
C ARG A 85 -9.67 21.27 15.64
N THR A 86 -10.69 20.68 16.27
CA THR A 86 -11.02 19.27 16.11
C THR A 86 -11.47 18.95 14.69
N LEU A 87 -12.33 19.77 14.09
CA LEU A 87 -12.84 19.55 12.74
C LEU A 87 -11.74 19.67 11.68
N LEU A 88 -10.77 20.56 11.89
CA LEU A 88 -9.59 20.74 11.04
C LEU A 88 -8.52 19.64 11.19
N CYS A 89 -8.69 18.68 12.11
CA CYS A 89 -7.83 17.49 12.15
C CYS A 89 -8.04 16.55 10.95
N ALA A 90 -9.13 16.73 10.19
CA ALA A 90 -9.33 16.05 8.92
C ALA A 90 -8.24 16.43 7.89
N PRO A 91 -7.96 15.56 6.90
CA PRO A 91 -6.96 15.82 5.85
C PRO A 91 -7.18 17.16 5.16
N THR A 92 -6.13 17.94 4.92
CA THR A 92 -6.24 19.34 4.43
C THR A 92 -6.81 19.45 3.01
N ASP A 93 -6.76 18.37 2.25
CA ASP A 93 -7.31 18.17 0.92
C ASP A 93 -8.74 17.59 0.92
N SER A 94 -9.24 17.15 2.08
CA SER A 94 -10.60 16.62 2.21
C SER A 94 -11.67 17.70 2.04
N TYR A 95 -12.82 17.31 1.49
CA TYR A 95 -13.99 18.18 1.44
C TYR A 95 -14.43 18.61 2.85
N PHE A 96 -14.37 17.69 3.82
CA PHE A 96 -14.68 17.97 5.22
C PHE A 96 -13.83 19.10 5.82
N HIS A 97 -12.51 19.05 5.61
CA HIS A 97 -11.61 20.10 6.09
C HIS A 97 -11.93 21.44 5.42
N ALA A 98 -12.23 21.42 4.12
CA ALA A 98 -12.62 22.62 3.38
C ALA A 98 -13.87 23.28 3.95
N LEU A 99 -14.87 22.51 4.42
CA LEU A 99 -16.08 23.05 5.05
C LEU A 99 -15.77 23.93 6.26
N PHE A 100 -14.81 23.53 7.09
CA PHE A 100 -14.50 24.19 8.37
C PHE A 100 -13.22 25.04 8.36
N SER A 101 -12.58 25.13 7.18
CA SER A 101 -11.40 25.99 6.95
C SER A 101 -11.72 27.49 6.99
N GLY A 102 -13.00 27.86 7.10
CA GLY A 102 -13.50 29.23 7.08
C GLY A 102 -13.59 29.85 5.68
N ARG A 103 -13.11 29.17 4.64
CA ARG A 103 -13.25 29.61 3.24
C ARG A 103 -14.69 29.49 2.73
N TRP A 104 -15.44 28.48 3.18
CA TRP A 104 -16.77 28.12 2.66
C TRP A 104 -17.87 28.17 3.72
N GLU A 105 -17.57 28.58 4.95
CA GLU A 105 -18.53 28.50 6.06
C GLU A 105 -19.72 29.45 5.95
N GLU A 106 -19.55 30.57 5.25
CA GLU A 106 -20.66 31.49 4.94
C GLU A 106 -21.61 30.89 3.89
N SER A 107 -21.14 29.91 3.08
CA SER A 107 -21.93 29.23 2.05
C SER A 107 -22.59 27.93 2.52
N LEU A 108 -22.32 27.49 3.76
CA LEU A 108 -22.91 26.30 4.32
C LEU A 108 -24.39 26.52 4.64
N SER A 109 -25.20 25.50 4.34
CA SER A 109 -26.60 25.47 4.75
C SER A 109 -26.70 25.52 6.27
N ARG A 110 -27.65 26.30 6.78
CA ARG A 110 -27.90 26.44 8.21
C ARG A 110 -29.35 26.14 8.52
N ASP A 111 -29.58 25.59 9.71
CA ASP A 111 -30.94 25.38 10.19
C ASP A 111 -31.55 26.68 10.76
N SER A 112 -32.80 26.58 11.25
CA SER A 112 -33.53 27.73 11.81
C SER A 112 -32.86 28.38 13.04
N GLN A 113 -31.91 27.71 13.67
CA GLN A 113 -31.14 28.21 14.81
C GLN A 113 -29.75 28.71 14.41
N GLY A 114 -29.44 28.72 13.10
CA GLY A 114 -28.15 29.18 12.58
C GLY A 114 -27.02 28.14 12.66
N ARG A 115 -27.33 26.88 13.01
CA ARG A 115 -26.34 25.80 13.11
C ARG A 115 -26.04 25.23 11.73
N VAL A 116 -24.78 24.86 11.48
CA VAL A 116 -24.36 24.30 10.19
C VAL A 116 -25.06 22.96 9.98
N PHE A 117 -25.80 22.82 8.87
CA PHE A 117 -26.55 21.63 8.56
C PHE A 117 -25.74 20.67 7.68
N LEU A 118 -25.66 19.41 8.09
CA LEU A 118 -25.07 18.30 7.35
C LEU A 118 -26.13 17.21 7.15
N ASP A 119 -26.42 16.87 5.91
CA ASP A 119 -27.36 15.80 5.56
C ASP A 119 -26.66 14.43 5.61
N ILE A 120 -26.26 14.04 6.82
CA ILE A 120 -25.50 12.82 7.10
C ILE A 120 -26.14 12.11 8.29
N ASN A 121 -26.10 10.78 8.30
CA ASN A 121 -26.53 9.99 9.45
C ASN A 121 -25.78 10.40 10.74
N PRO A 122 -26.50 10.76 11.82
CA PRO A 122 -25.90 11.16 13.10
C PRO A 122 -24.93 10.12 13.70
N ASP A 123 -25.23 8.83 13.56
CA ASP A 123 -24.42 7.76 14.17
C ASP A 123 -23.05 7.66 13.49
N ILE A 124 -23.02 7.75 12.16
CA ILE A 124 -21.78 7.80 11.36
C ILE A 124 -20.96 9.03 11.74
N PHE A 125 -21.61 10.19 11.85
CA PHE A 125 -20.94 11.42 12.23
C PHE A 125 -20.38 11.36 13.67
N ARG A 126 -21.05 10.67 14.58
CA ARG A 126 -20.58 10.46 15.96
C ARG A 126 -19.26 9.70 15.98
N VAL A 127 -19.14 8.64 15.17
CA VAL A 127 -17.89 7.86 15.02
C VAL A 127 -16.78 8.75 14.44
N LEU A 128 -17.07 9.47 13.35
CA LEU A 128 -16.13 10.40 12.73
C LEU A 128 -15.63 11.46 13.73
N LEU A 129 -16.55 12.14 14.42
CA LEU A 129 -16.20 13.20 15.36
C LEU A 129 -15.39 12.65 16.55
N SER A 130 -15.74 11.47 17.05
CA SER A 130 -14.96 10.80 18.10
C SER A 130 -13.53 10.53 17.63
N HIS A 131 -13.37 10.06 16.39
CA HIS A 131 -12.06 9.79 15.82
C HIS A 131 -11.21 11.06 15.66
N LEU A 132 -11.79 12.15 15.13
CA LEU A 132 -11.10 13.44 15.01
C LEU A 132 -10.66 13.98 16.39
N ARG A 133 -11.48 13.78 17.43
CA ARG A 133 -11.10 14.12 18.81
C ARG A 133 -9.89 13.30 19.26
N THR A 134 -9.85 11.99 19.00
CA THR A 134 -8.69 11.16 19.34
C THR A 134 -7.42 11.61 18.62
N ILE A 135 -7.51 11.92 17.31
CA ILE A 135 -6.37 12.48 16.55
C ILE A 135 -5.85 13.76 17.22
N ALA A 136 -6.73 14.65 17.66
CA ALA A 136 -6.35 15.92 18.27
C ALA A 136 -5.50 15.76 19.56
N PHE A 137 -5.57 14.60 20.22
CA PHE A 137 -4.79 14.28 21.43
C PHE A 137 -3.64 13.30 21.19
N THR A 138 -3.49 12.77 19.97
CA THR A 138 -2.49 11.74 19.66
C THR A 138 -1.27 12.35 18.97
N ASP A 139 -0.10 11.76 19.22
CA ASP A 139 1.14 12.10 18.51
C ASP A 139 0.94 11.94 16.99
N PRO A 140 1.38 12.90 16.14
CA PRO A 140 1.33 12.79 14.69
C PRO A 140 1.89 11.48 14.13
N GLU A 141 2.87 10.86 14.79
CA GLU A 141 3.47 9.58 14.37
C GLU A 141 2.63 8.35 14.75
N LYS A 142 1.64 8.49 15.63
CA LYS A 142 0.83 7.39 16.19
C LYS A 142 -0.66 7.58 15.96
N ARG A 143 -1.05 8.25 14.88
CA ARG A 143 -2.47 8.53 14.60
C ARG A 143 -3.28 7.23 14.60
N PRO A 144 -4.39 7.16 15.35
CA PRO A 144 -5.26 5.99 15.35
C PRO A 144 -5.94 5.85 13.98
N TYR A 145 -6.36 4.63 13.64
CA TYR A 145 -7.21 4.35 12.49
C TYR A 145 -8.68 4.69 12.80
N LEU A 146 -9.45 5.04 11.77
CA LEU A 146 -10.89 5.24 11.91
C LEU A 146 -11.54 3.86 12.11
N GLY A 147 -12.02 3.59 13.32
CA GLY A 147 -12.77 2.36 13.60
C GLY A 147 -14.08 2.34 12.83
N LYS A 148 -14.37 1.23 12.15
CA LYS A 148 -15.61 1.01 11.41
C LYS A 148 -16.83 1.10 12.33
N ASP A 149 -17.90 1.73 11.87
CA ASP A 149 -19.22 1.55 12.49
C ASP A 149 -19.78 0.18 12.12
N SER A 150 -19.93 -0.71 13.11
CA SER A 150 -20.41 -2.09 12.93
C SER A 150 -21.86 -2.22 12.46
N THR A 151 -22.63 -1.13 12.46
CA THR A 151 -24.09 -1.20 12.25
C THR A 151 -24.54 -0.85 10.82
N ASN A 152 -23.79 -0.05 10.05
CA ASN A 152 -24.20 0.34 8.69
C ASN A 152 -23.03 0.63 7.72
N ASP A 153 -22.24 -0.40 7.41
CA ASP A 153 -21.03 -0.33 6.58
C ASP A 153 -21.15 0.49 5.28
N ARG A 154 -22.25 0.31 4.53
CA ARG A 154 -22.39 0.90 3.19
C ARG A 154 -22.57 2.42 3.24
N GLU A 155 -23.42 2.88 4.15
CA GLU A 155 -23.68 4.30 4.34
C GLU A 155 -22.47 5.00 4.95
N PHE A 156 -21.78 4.32 5.88
CA PHE A 156 -20.53 4.79 6.48
C PHE A 156 -19.47 5.12 5.42
N TRP A 157 -19.15 4.15 4.56
CA TRP A 157 -18.14 4.34 3.52
C TRP A 157 -18.57 5.34 2.44
N GLY A 158 -19.84 5.35 2.06
CA GLY A 158 -20.38 6.37 1.15
C GLY A 158 -20.19 7.79 1.70
N THR A 159 -20.42 7.96 2.99
CA THR A 159 -20.23 9.24 3.70
C THR A 159 -18.76 9.63 3.77
N MET A 160 -17.87 8.73 4.17
CA MET A 160 -16.42 9.03 4.23
C MET A 160 -15.87 9.46 2.87
N LYS A 161 -16.30 8.77 1.80
CA LYS A 161 -15.92 9.12 0.43
C LYS A 161 -16.46 10.48 0.00
N TYR A 162 -17.74 10.76 0.26
CA TYR A 162 -18.36 12.05 -0.03
C TYR A 162 -17.63 13.21 0.67
N LEU A 163 -17.24 12.99 1.93
CA LEU A 163 -16.52 13.96 2.73
C LEU A 163 -15.03 14.11 2.35
N GLY A 164 -14.53 13.33 1.37
CA GLY A 164 -13.12 13.31 1.00
C GLY A 164 -12.22 12.87 2.16
N LEU A 165 -12.77 12.14 3.13
CA LEU A 165 -12.04 11.59 4.28
C LEU A 165 -11.41 10.23 3.94
N THR A 166 -11.64 9.76 2.73
CA THR A 166 -10.88 8.71 2.07
C THR A 166 -9.66 9.37 1.42
N ASP A 167 -8.51 9.32 2.07
CA ASP A 167 -7.23 9.65 1.44
C ASP A 167 -7.08 8.76 0.18
N PRO A 168 -6.57 9.25 -0.96
CA PRO A 168 -6.18 8.41 -2.09
C PRO A 168 -5.15 7.32 -1.75
N LEU A 169 -4.50 7.39 -0.57
CA LEU A 169 -3.62 6.35 -0.03
C LEU A 169 -4.32 5.39 0.96
N LEU A 170 -5.63 5.56 1.18
CA LEU A 170 -6.46 4.76 2.08
C LEU A 170 -7.65 4.15 1.32
N ASP A 171 -7.36 3.41 0.24
CA ASP A 171 -7.92 2.06 0.23
C ASP A 171 -7.36 1.40 1.49
N GLU A 172 -8.16 1.38 2.56
CA GLU A 172 -7.78 0.72 3.79
C GLU A 172 -7.33 -0.69 3.42
N VAL A 173 -6.02 -0.91 3.48
CA VAL A 173 -5.44 -2.22 3.73
C VAL A 173 -6.29 -2.79 4.87
N PRO A 174 -7.11 -3.82 4.64
CA PRO A 174 -7.95 -4.36 5.67
C PRO A 174 -7.04 -4.67 6.84
N ILE A 175 -7.23 -3.98 7.97
CA ILE A 175 -6.48 -4.24 9.20
C ILE A 175 -6.66 -5.73 9.45
N ILE A 176 -5.58 -6.48 9.27
CA ILE A 176 -5.57 -7.91 9.50
C ILE A 176 -5.62 -8.06 11.01
N ASP A 177 -6.83 -8.05 11.55
CA ASP A 177 -7.08 -8.39 12.93
C ASP A 177 -6.75 -9.87 13.10
N ALA A 178 -6.07 -10.25 14.16
CA ALA A 178 -5.43 -11.57 14.27
C ALA A 178 -6.43 -12.75 14.32
N TYR A 179 -7.72 -12.44 14.46
CA TYR A 179 -8.84 -13.38 14.33
C TYR A 179 -9.18 -13.77 12.87
N PHE A 180 -8.40 -13.29 11.90
CA PHE A 180 -8.66 -13.48 10.46
C PHE A 180 -7.92 -14.65 9.81
N LEU A 181 -7.25 -15.56 10.53
CA LEU A 181 -6.54 -16.67 9.88
C LEU A 181 -7.11 -18.03 10.28
N ARG A 182 -7.58 -18.78 9.29
CA ARG A 182 -7.80 -20.23 9.37
C ARG A 182 -6.46 -20.92 9.18
N VAL A 183 -6.07 -21.68 10.19
CA VAL A 183 -4.91 -22.55 10.19
C VAL A 183 -5.34 -23.98 9.85
N ASP A 184 -4.40 -24.77 9.34
CA ASP A 184 -4.57 -26.22 9.28
C ASP A 184 -5.04 -26.73 10.66
N GLY A 185 -6.21 -27.37 10.70
CA GLY A 185 -6.85 -27.86 11.93
C GLY A 185 -6.07 -28.98 12.64
N SER A 186 -4.88 -29.32 12.15
CA SER A 186 -3.96 -30.32 12.71
C SER A 186 -2.75 -29.73 13.48
N GLU A 187 -2.84 -28.47 13.94
CA GLU A 187 -1.78 -27.77 14.69
C GLU A 187 -0.43 -27.65 13.95
N ARG A 188 -0.43 -27.82 12.62
CA ARG A 188 0.79 -27.76 11.79
C ARG A 188 1.35 -26.35 11.64
N ALA A 189 0.51 -25.33 11.80
CA ALA A 189 0.94 -23.94 11.82
C ALA A 189 0.44 -23.25 13.08
N LYS A 190 1.29 -22.41 13.66
CA LYS A 190 0.98 -21.53 14.77
C LYS A 190 0.80 -20.11 14.26
N VAL A 191 -0.33 -19.51 14.59
CA VAL A 191 -0.61 -18.09 14.37
C VAL A 191 -0.60 -17.42 15.73
N THR A 192 0.26 -16.42 15.91
CA THR A 192 0.41 -15.68 17.17
C THR A 192 0.18 -14.18 16.91
N PRO A 193 -0.94 -13.61 17.38
CA PRO A 193 -1.17 -12.18 17.39
C PRO A 193 -0.12 -11.46 18.23
N THR A 194 0.32 -10.28 17.80
CA THR A 194 1.04 -9.30 18.64
C THR A 194 0.37 -7.92 18.50
N ALA A 195 0.86 -6.93 19.24
CA ALA A 195 0.37 -5.55 19.10
C ALA A 195 0.70 -4.91 17.74
N GLU A 196 1.73 -5.40 17.04
CA GLU A 196 2.28 -4.77 15.83
C GLU A 196 2.05 -5.61 14.56
N PHE A 197 2.05 -6.93 14.69
CA PHE A 197 1.96 -7.86 13.57
C PHE A 197 1.39 -9.21 14.00
N ILE A 198 1.06 -10.07 13.04
CA ILE A 198 0.70 -11.47 13.28
C ILE A 198 1.85 -12.36 12.85
N SER A 199 2.39 -13.15 13.78
CA SER A 199 3.42 -14.14 13.47
C SER A 199 2.78 -15.45 13.02
N VAL A 200 3.27 -16.01 11.93
CA VAL A 200 2.90 -17.33 11.41
C VAL A 200 4.14 -18.21 11.40
N LYS A 201 4.04 -19.42 11.94
CA LYS A 201 5.14 -20.39 11.96
C LYS A 201 4.68 -21.80 11.63
N ASN A 202 5.35 -22.47 10.70
CA ASN A 202 5.24 -23.90 10.44
C ASN A 202 5.86 -24.68 11.61
N GLN A 203 5.04 -25.47 12.29
CA GLN A 203 5.41 -26.29 13.45
C GLN A 203 5.68 -27.75 13.09
N GLN A 204 5.56 -28.12 11.81
CA GLN A 204 5.88 -29.47 11.37
C GLN A 204 7.35 -29.82 11.67
N GLN A 205 7.59 -31.08 12.02
CA GLN A 205 8.94 -31.63 12.25
C GLN A 205 9.60 -32.15 10.96
N ALA A 206 8.80 -32.41 9.93
CA ALA A 206 9.24 -32.89 8.63
C ALA A 206 8.70 -31.97 7.52
N ARG A 207 9.33 -32.04 6.34
CA ARG A 207 8.89 -31.28 5.17
C ARG A 207 7.49 -31.69 4.74
N GLY A 208 6.65 -30.71 4.48
CA GLY A 208 5.27 -30.90 4.05
C GLY A 208 4.54 -29.57 4.01
N HIS A 209 3.71 -29.38 3.00
CA HIS A 209 2.90 -28.17 2.85
C HIS A 209 1.96 -27.99 4.05
N THR A 210 1.96 -26.79 4.62
CA THR A 210 1.02 -26.28 5.64
C THR A 210 0.41 -25.00 5.11
N PHE A 211 -0.92 -24.93 5.07
CA PHE A 211 -1.59 -23.69 4.67
C PHE A 211 -1.95 -22.81 5.86
N VAL A 212 -1.96 -21.49 5.60
CA VAL A 212 -2.61 -20.48 6.44
C VAL A 212 -3.41 -19.57 5.53
N CYS A 213 -4.70 -19.37 5.82
CA CYS A 213 -5.60 -18.65 4.93
C CYS A 213 -6.50 -17.66 5.68
N GLY A 214 -6.89 -16.57 5.03
CA GLY A 214 -7.90 -15.63 5.53
C GLY A 214 -9.23 -16.31 5.91
N ALA A 215 -9.78 -16.01 7.08
CA ALA A 215 -11.06 -16.51 7.56
C ALA A 215 -12.24 -15.75 6.94
N LYS A 216 -12.02 -14.50 6.53
CA LYS A 216 -13.01 -13.61 5.92
C LYS A 216 -12.55 -13.13 4.54
N ASN A 217 -13.49 -12.62 3.75
CA ASN A 217 -13.21 -11.96 2.49
C ASN A 217 -12.30 -10.74 2.73
N LEU A 218 -11.21 -10.63 1.97
CA LEU A 218 -10.26 -9.53 1.98
C LEU A 218 -10.91 -8.23 1.57
N LEU A 219 -11.79 -8.29 0.58
CA LEU A 219 -12.30 -7.09 -0.05
C LEU A 219 -13.41 -6.41 0.75
N CYS A 220 -14.08 -7.05 1.72
CA CYS A 220 -15.05 -6.40 2.63
C CYS A 220 -15.95 -5.28 2.03
N ASN A 221 -16.41 -5.41 0.77
CA ASN A 221 -17.16 -4.43 -0.05
C ASN A 221 -16.36 -3.32 -0.77
N MET A 222 -15.04 -3.32 -0.65
CA MET A 222 -14.07 -2.55 -1.41
C MET A 222 -13.73 -3.23 -2.75
N ASN A 223 -13.16 -2.48 -3.68
CA ASN A 223 -12.67 -2.98 -4.97
C ASN A 223 -11.18 -3.35 -4.93
N SER A 224 -10.50 -2.98 -3.87
CA SER A 224 -9.07 -3.15 -3.69
C SER A 224 -8.76 -3.42 -2.22
N ALA A 225 -7.66 -4.12 -2.01
CA ALA A 225 -7.12 -4.33 -0.68
C ALA A 225 -5.63 -4.65 -0.80
N MET A 226 -4.85 -4.17 0.16
CA MET A 226 -3.40 -4.29 0.18
C MET A 226 -2.95 -4.89 1.51
N TRP A 227 -1.77 -5.54 1.58
CA TRP A 227 -1.24 -6.14 2.80
C TRP A 227 0.27 -6.35 2.72
N LYS A 228 0.92 -6.36 3.89
CA LYS A 228 2.38 -6.50 4.01
C LYS A 228 2.74 -7.77 4.74
N VAL A 229 3.70 -8.49 4.17
CA VAL A 229 4.21 -9.77 4.68
C VAL A 229 5.71 -9.70 4.73
N ARG A 230 6.31 -10.00 5.89
CA ARG A 230 7.76 -10.07 6.07
C ARG A 230 8.17 -11.51 6.35
N ILE A 231 9.21 -11.98 5.68
CA ILE A 231 9.73 -13.34 5.87
C ILE A 231 10.72 -13.35 7.03
N THR A 232 10.53 -14.26 7.98
CA THR A 232 11.40 -14.39 9.16
C THR A 232 12.24 -15.67 9.17
N SER A 233 11.86 -16.69 8.40
CA SER A 233 12.67 -17.89 8.20
C SER A 233 13.74 -17.72 7.12
N LYS A 234 14.71 -18.63 7.09
CA LYS A 234 15.76 -18.68 6.06
C LYS A 234 15.22 -19.30 4.76
N LYS A 235 16.03 -19.34 3.69
CA LYS A 235 15.65 -19.77 2.32
C LYS A 235 14.77 -21.02 2.29
N HIS A 236 13.50 -20.86 1.95
CA HIS A 236 12.54 -21.95 1.81
C HIS A 236 11.51 -21.65 0.73
N TRP A 237 10.92 -22.72 0.18
CA TRP A 237 9.78 -22.58 -0.71
C TRP A 237 8.57 -22.16 0.11
N MET A 238 7.94 -21.04 -0.27
CA MET A 238 6.71 -20.56 0.33
C MET A 238 5.82 -20.00 -0.77
N PHE A 239 4.53 -20.34 -0.76
CA PHE A 239 3.55 -19.65 -1.58
C PHE A 239 2.96 -18.48 -0.79
N ILE A 240 2.92 -17.30 -1.41
CA ILE A 240 2.36 -16.07 -0.85
C ILE A 240 1.44 -15.44 -1.89
N GLY A 241 0.17 -15.29 -1.56
CA GLY A 241 -0.82 -14.75 -2.48
C GLY A 241 -2.23 -14.75 -1.93
N ILE A 242 -3.18 -15.01 -2.83
CA ILE A 242 -4.62 -15.03 -2.55
C ILE A 242 -5.27 -16.33 -3.03
N ILE A 243 -6.44 -16.62 -2.49
CA ILE A 243 -7.32 -17.72 -2.90
C ILE A 243 -8.79 -17.32 -2.73
N ALA A 244 -9.69 -17.80 -3.60
CA ALA A 244 -11.14 -17.59 -3.42
C ALA A 244 -11.86 -18.80 -2.83
N LYS A 245 -11.18 -19.95 -2.72
CA LYS A 245 -11.70 -21.17 -2.08
C LYS A 245 -12.00 -20.94 -0.59
N PRO A 246 -13.24 -21.19 -0.12
CA PRO A 246 -13.60 -21.01 1.30
C PRO A 246 -12.91 -22.00 2.26
N ALA A 247 -12.53 -23.18 1.76
CA ALA A 247 -11.87 -24.23 2.54
C ALA A 247 -10.52 -24.58 1.92
N ALA A 248 -9.48 -23.86 2.34
CA ALA A 248 -8.09 -24.13 1.96
C ALA A 248 -7.59 -25.48 2.52
N SER A 249 -6.48 -25.97 1.96
CA SER A 249 -5.90 -27.28 2.26
C SER A 249 -4.39 -27.22 2.06
N ASN A 250 -3.64 -28.26 2.42
CA ASN A 250 -2.19 -28.25 2.21
C ASN A 250 -1.79 -28.14 0.72
N GLU A 251 -2.66 -28.55 -0.20
CA GLU A 251 -2.45 -28.38 -1.64
C GLU A 251 -3.25 -27.21 -2.24
N SER A 252 -3.76 -26.27 -1.44
CA SER A 252 -4.61 -25.19 -1.98
C SER A 252 -3.86 -24.22 -2.87
N HIS A 253 -2.52 -24.23 -2.88
CA HIS A 253 -1.73 -23.46 -3.84
C HIS A 253 -1.94 -23.94 -5.28
N LEU A 254 -2.41 -25.17 -5.48
CA LEU A 254 -2.79 -25.75 -6.77
C LEU A 254 -4.28 -25.53 -7.12
N ASP A 255 -5.05 -24.90 -6.23
CA ASP A 255 -6.47 -24.62 -6.49
C ASP A 255 -6.62 -23.61 -7.63
N ASN A 256 -7.62 -23.79 -8.49
CA ASN A 256 -7.81 -22.93 -9.64
C ASN A 256 -8.13 -21.46 -9.28
N THR A 257 -8.45 -21.17 -8.02
CA THR A 257 -8.61 -19.80 -7.52
C THR A 257 -7.36 -19.22 -6.86
N SER A 258 -6.23 -19.91 -6.86
CA SER A 258 -4.98 -19.44 -6.25
C SER A 258 -4.14 -18.61 -7.20
N TYR A 259 -3.65 -17.46 -6.71
CA TYR A 259 -2.79 -16.52 -7.42
C TYR A 259 -1.72 -15.98 -6.49
N GLY A 260 -0.45 -15.96 -6.90
CA GLY A 260 0.64 -15.45 -6.06
C GLY A 260 2.02 -15.84 -6.55
N LEU A 261 3.02 -15.64 -5.69
CA LEU A 261 4.41 -16.02 -5.91
C LEU A 261 4.78 -17.22 -5.02
N ALA A 262 5.62 -18.10 -5.54
CA ALA A 262 6.12 -19.26 -4.82
C ALA A 262 7.66 -19.25 -4.78
N GLY A 263 8.31 -20.37 -5.09
CA GLY A 263 9.77 -20.46 -5.20
C GLY A 263 10.35 -19.74 -6.43
N PRO A 264 11.67 -19.80 -6.65
CA PRO A 264 12.37 -19.17 -7.75
C PRO A 264 11.74 -19.50 -9.09
N GLY A 265 11.36 -18.47 -9.82
CA GLY A 265 10.77 -18.53 -11.14
C GLY A 265 9.32 -18.98 -11.14
N GLN A 266 8.67 -19.11 -9.99
CA GLN A 266 7.34 -19.68 -9.87
C GLN A 266 6.30 -18.60 -9.53
N THR A 267 5.55 -18.17 -10.54
CA THR A 267 4.30 -17.43 -10.33
C THR A 267 3.15 -18.40 -10.46
N VAL A 268 2.28 -18.45 -9.46
CA VAL A 268 1.07 -19.26 -9.51
C VAL A 268 -0.06 -18.40 -10.08
N LYS A 269 -0.68 -18.88 -11.15
CA LYS A 269 -1.84 -18.26 -11.79
C LYS A 269 -2.92 -19.31 -11.98
N SER A 270 -4.07 -19.11 -11.34
CA SER A 270 -5.17 -20.07 -11.40
C SER A 270 -4.74 -21.50 -10.99
N GLY A 271 -3.91 -21.60 -9.94
CA GLY A 271 -3.39 -22.87 -9.43
C GLY A 271 -2.29 -23.52 -10.26
N LYS A 272 -1.85 -22.89 -11.36
CA LYS A 272 -0.77 -23.39 -12.22
C LYS A 272 0.49 -22.56 -12.03
N THR A 273 1.62 -23.23 -11.93
CA THR A 273 2.92 -22.56 -11.87
C THR A 273 3.39 -22.18 -13.27
N GLU A 274 3.60 -20.88 -13.48
CA GLU A 274 4.16 -20.28 -14.69
C GLU A 274 5.57 -19.75 -14.41
N ALA A 275 6.46 -19.88 -15.40
CA ALA A 275 7.83 -19.39 -15.29
C ALA A 275 7.85 -17.85 -15.27
N THR A 276 8.50 -17.27 -14.26
CA THR A 276 8.68 -15.81 -14.13
C THR A 276 10.17 -15.49 -14.00
N PRO A 277 10.85 -15.18 -15.13
CA PRO A 277 12.30 -15.00 -15.15
C PRO A 277 12.81 -13.89 -14.24
N SER A 278 11.98 -12.89 -13.92
CA SER A 278 12.32 -11.81 -12.99
C SER A 278 12.34 -12.25 -11.52
N TRP A 279 11.63 -13.33 -11.15
CA TRP A 279 11.60 -13.85 -9.79
C TRP A 279 12.71 -14.89 -9.61
N THR A 280 13.97 -14.50 -9.40
CA THR A 280 15.11 -15.44 -9.54
C THR A 280 15.55 -16.13 -8.24
N THR A 281 15.02 -15.75 -7.09
CA THR A 281 15.49 -16.26 -5.79
C THR A 281 14.33 -16.63 -4.86
N ASP A 282 14.58 -17.58 -3.96
CA ASP A 282 13.63 -17.98 -2.91
C ASP A 282 13.30 -16.79 -1.99
N TRP A 283 12.22 -16.95 -1.23
CA TRP A 283 11.95 -16.10 -0.07
C TRP A 283 13.09 -16.20 0.94
N GLN A 284 13.61 -15.06 1.39
CA GLN A 284 14.71 -14.99 2.35
C GLN A 284 14.31 -14.14 3.55
N THR A 285 14.97 -14.39 4.69
CA THR A 285 14.79 -13.58 5.90
C THR A 285 14.95 -12.09 5.59
N GLY A 286 14.01 -11.27 6.05
CA GLY A 286 13.96 -9.83 5.81
C GLY A 286 13.36 -9.43 4.45
N ASN A 287 13.03 -10.38 3.56
CA ASN A 287 12.23 -10.04 2.38
C ASN A 287 10.85 -9.58 2.82
N THR A 288 10.40 -8.47 2.25
CA THR A 288 9.09 -7.89 2.54
C THR A 288 8.29 -7.82 1.26
N ALA A 289 7.12 -8.46 1.24
CA ALA A 289 6.17 -8.42 0.13
C ALA A 289 4.99 -7.53 0.49
N ILE A 290 4.72 -6.54 -0.35
CA ILE A 290 3.47 -5.78 -0.35
C ILE A 290 2.62 -6.32 -1.50
N LEU A 291 1.43 -6.80 -1.18
CA LEU A 291 0.52 -7.39 -2.15
C LEU A 291 -0.74 -6.53 -2.19
N THR A 292 -1.23 -6.24 -3.39
CA THR A 292 -2.42 -5.44 -3.64
C THR A 292 -3.33 -6.17 -4.62
N LEU A 293 -4.50 -6.58 -4.17
CA LEU A 293 -5.57 -7.06 -5.04
C LEU A 293 -6.40 -5.86 -5.48
N CYS A 294 -6.61 -5.68 -6.78
CA CYS A 294 -7.54 -4.67 -7.29
C CYS A 294 -8.43 -5.28 -8.38
N LEU A 295 -9.73 -5.34 -8.11
CA LEU A 295 -10.73 -5.93 -9.01
C LEU A 295 -11.01 -5.07 -10.23
N GLU A 296 -10.83 -3.75 -10.15
CA GLU A 296 -11.03 -2.84 -11.29
C GLU A 296 -10.00 -3.07 -12.40
N ILE A 297 -8.75 -3.31 -12.02
CA ILE A 297 -7.68 -3.69 -12.97
C ILE A 297 -7.64 -5.20 -13.24
N GLY A 298 -8.36 -6.00 -12.44
CA GLY A 298 -8.41 -7.46 -12.57
C GLY A 298 -7.09 -8.16 -12.30
N ALA A 299 -6.28 -7.68 -11.35
CA ALA A 299 -4.95 -8.22 -11.08
C ALA A 299 -4.60 -8.24 -9.59
N LEU A 300 -3.72 -9.19 -9.24
CA LEU A 300 -2.94 -9.16 -8.01
C LEU A 300 -1.56 -8.56 -8.33
N GLU A 301 -1.25 -7.43 -7.72
CA GLU A 301 0.04 -6.75 -7.81
C GLU A 301 0.87 -7.12 -6.57
N ILE A 302 2.15 -7.42 -6.75
CA ILE A 302 3.06 -7.78 -5.66
C ILE A 302 4.37 -7.02 -5.84
N ILE A 303 4.80 -6.31 -4.80
CA ILE A 303 6.11 -5.70 -4.73
C ILE A 303 6.93 -6.41 -3.67
N VAL A 304 8.11 -6.87 -4.04
CA VAL A 304 9.04 -7.55 -3.13
C VAL A 304 10.26 -6.66 -2.89
N PHE A 305 10.43 -6.21 -1.66
CA PHE A 305 11.64 -5.57 -1.17
C PHE A 305 12.61 -6.65 -0.69
N ARG A 306 13.83 -6.66 -1.24
CA ARG A 306 14.87 -7.60 -0.81
C ARG A 306 15.63 -7.01 0.39
N TYR A 307 15.60 -7.74 1.51
CA TYR A 307 16.21 -7.41 2.81
C TYR A 307 15.56 -6.19 3.51
N ASP A 308 15.90 -5.98 4.79
CA ASP A 308 15.44 -4.82 5.59
C ASP A 308 16.05 -3.54 4.99
N GLY A 309 15.37 -2.97 3.99
CA GLY A 309 15.79 -1.78 3.28
C GLY A 309 15.22 -1.74 1.87
N ALA A 310 14.47 -0.69 1.53
CA ALA A 310 13.87 -0.49 0.22
C ALA A 310 14.89 -0.11 -0.88
N GLU A 311 16.06 -0.74 -0.91
CA GLU A 311 17.12 -0.44 -1.89
C GLU A 311 16.92 -1.20 -3.20
N THR A 312 16.30 -2.39 -3.14
CA THR A 312 15.92 -3.15 -4.34
C THR A 312 14.50 -3.68 -4.18
N ALA A 313 13.62 -3.27 -5.09
CA ALA A 313 12.21 -3.65 -5.13
C ALA A 313 11.88 -4.25 -6.49
N GLU A 314 11.18 -5.38 -6.49
CA GLU A 314 10.75 -6.09 -7.69
C GLU A 314 9.22 -6.03 -7.78
N TYR A 315 8.68 -5.55 -8.90
CA TYR A 315 7.24 -5.46 -9.13
C TYR A 315 6.74 -6.63 -9.99
N PHE A 316 5.64 -7.24 -9.58
CA PHE A 316 4.98 -8.35 -10.25
C PHE A 316 3.50 -8.05 -10.40
N LYS A 317 2.98 -8.20 -11.62
CA LYS A 317 1.54 -8.10 -11.91
C LYS A 317 1.03 -9.45 -12.37
N ILE A 318 0.09 -10.02 -11.61
CA ILE A 318 -0.50 -11.33 -11.87
C ILE A 318 -1.98 -11.13 -12.27
N PRO A 319 -2.32 -11.23 -13.57
CA PRO A 319 -3.68 -11.06 -14.03
C PRO A 319 -4.61 -12.17 -13.51
N ILE A 320 -5.76 -11.79 -12.98
CA ILE A 320 -6.82 -12.70 -12.55
C ILE A 320 -7.68 -13.05 -13.78
N SER A 321 -8.14 -14.30 -13.87
CA SER A 321 -8.94 -14.71 -15.04
C SER A 321 -10.30 -14.02 -15.05
N ASN A 322 -10.79 -13.63 -16.23
CA ASN A 322 -12.13 -13.04 -16.38
C ASN A 322 -13.25 -13.94 -15.84
N GLN A 323 -13.07 -15.26 -15.88
CA GLN A 323 -14.02 -16.22 -15.32
C GLN A 323 -14.11 -16.10 -13.79
N HIS A 324 -13.01 -15.71 -13.13
CA HIS A 324 -12.95 -15.51 -11.68
C HIS A 324 -13.39 -14.10 -11.26
N LEU A 325 -13.27 -13.11 -12.15
CA LEU A 325 -13.78 -11.75 -11.93
C LEU A 325 -15.30 -11.63 -12.13
N ASN A 326 -15.87 -12.31 -13.14
CA ASN A 326 -17.26 -12.11 -13.60
C ASN A 326 -18.25 -13.19 -13.13
N ASN A 327 -17.89 -14.05 -12.18
CA ASN A 327 -18.78 -15.13 -11.75
C ASN A 327 -19.98 -14.58 -10.94
N SER A 328 -21.07 -14.30 -11.64
CA SER A 328 -22.26 -13.60 -11.14
C SER A 328 -23.09 -14.38 -10.10
N SER A 329 -22.82 -15.67 -9.90
CA SER A 329 -23.53 -16.49 -8.90
C SER A 329 -22.97 -16.36 -7.49
N MET A 330 -21.72 -15.90 -7.31
CA MET A 330 -21.13 -15.51 -6.02
C MET A 330 -19.98 -14.54 -6.29
N LYS A 331 -20.03 -13.31 -5.75
CA LYS A 331 -18.82 -12.47 -5.66
C LYS A 331 -17.75 -13.33 -4.99
N GLN A 332 -16.67 -13.64 -5.72
CA GLN A 332 -15.59 -14.44 -5.16
C GLN A 332 -15.07 -13.75 -3.89
N GLU A 333 -15.07 -14.49 -2.79
CA GLU A 333 -14.54 -14.01 -1.54
C GLU A 333 -13.04 -14.31 -1.51
N TRP A 334 -12.25 -13.33 -1.93
CA TRP A 334 -10.80 -13.45 -1.93
C TRP A 334 -10.26 -13.47 -0.52
N ARG A 335 -9.27 -14.31 -0.26
CA ARG A 335 -8.65 -14.50 1.05
C ARG A 335 -7.14 -14.46 0.90
N LEU A 336 -6.45 -13.98 1.94
CA LEU A 336 -5.02 -14.15 2.05
C LEU A 336 -4.69 -15.64 2.05
N HIS A 337 -3.59 -16.02 1.43
CA HIS A 337 -3.21 -17.41 1.34
C HIS A 337 -1.69 -17.57 1.37
N PHE A 338 -1.26 -18.38 2.32
CA PHE A 338 0.12 -18.76 2.52
C PHE A 338 0.23 -20.27 2.51
N ASN A 339 1.27 -20.80 1.88
CA ASN A 339 1.64 -22.20 1.97
C ASN A 339 3.11 -22.31 2.36
N LEU A 340 3.38 -22.95 3.49
CA LEU A 340 4.70 -23.11 4.12
C LEU A 340 5.13 -24.56 3.94
N CYS A 341 6.31 -24.84 3.40
CA CYS A 341 6.70 -26.21 3.04
C CYS A 341 7.70 -26.82 4.02
N ASP A 342 8.64 -26.03 4.51
CA ASP A 342 9.74 -26.53 5.32
C ASP A 342 9.50 -26.29 6.82
N PRO A 343 10.04 -27.16 7.70
CA PRO A 343 9.99 -26.96 9.15
C PRO A 343 10.55 -25.59 9.56
N ASN A 344 9.84 -24.89 10.44
CA ASN A 344 10.18 -23.54 10.92
C ASN A 344 10.06 -22.40 9.90
N ASP A 345 9.48 -22.65 8.72
CA ASP A 345 9.02 -21.58 7.85
C ASP A 345 8.18 -20.59 8.64
N SER A 346 8.51 -19.31 8.55
CA SER A 346 7.84 -18.29 9.32
C SER A 346 7.81 -16.96 8.59
N LEU A 347 6.70 -16.26 8.82
CA LEU A 347 6.45 -14.93 8.30
C LEU A 347 5.68 -14.11 9.33
N GLU A 348 5.69 -12.81 9.12
CA GLU A 348 4.96 -11.83 9.90
C GLU A 348 4.06 -11.03 8.98
N ILE A 349 2.83 -10.80 9.41
CA ILE A 349 1.82 -10.08 8.64
C ILE A 349 1.59 -8.75 9.35
N TYR A 350 1.81 -7.66 8.64
CA TYR A 350 1.70 -6.30 9.17
C TYR A 350 0.40 -5.65 8.69
N PRO A 351 -0.34 -4.99 9.60
CA PRO A 351 -1.57 -4.28 9.26
C PRO A 351 -1.31 -2.94 8.55
N THR A 352 -0.06 -2.46 8.51
CA THR A 352 0.27 -1.11 8.08
C THR A 352 1.55 -1.05 7.24
N MET A 353 1.60 -0.09 6.32
CA MET A 353 2.79 0.21 5.52
C MET A 353 3.40 1.52 5.97
N THR A 354 4.71 1.65 5.81
CA THR A 354 5.41 2.92 5.99
C THR A 354 5.18 3.82 4.79
N LYS A 355 5.29 5.14 4.99
CA LYS A 355 5.18 6.11 3.90
C LYS A 355 6.14 5.82 2.74
N ARG A 356 7.39 5.46 3.05
CA ARG A 356 8.42 5.13 2.04
C ARG A 356 8.05 3.91 1.21
N GLU A 357 7.48 2.88 1.83
CA GLU A 357 7.01 1.68 1.12
C GLU A 357 5.91 2.03 0.11
N LEU A 358 4.98 2.92 0.48
CA LEU A 358 3.91 3.40 -0.41
C LEU A 358 4.45 4.25 -1.56
N GLU A 359 5.38 5.18 -1.27
CA GLU A 359 6.01 6.02 -2.31
C GLU A 359 6.74 5.18 -3.38
N VAL A 360 7.45 4.12 -2.95
CA VAL A 360 8.09 3.18 -3.90
C VAL A 360 7.05 2.38 -4.67
N PHE A 361 5.96 1.95 -4.01
CA PHE A 361 4.88 1.22 -4.66
C PHE A 361 4.25 2.04 -5.79
N ASP A 362 3.91 3.30 -5.54
CA ASP A 362 3.28 4.18 -6.53
C ASP A 362 4.23 4.49 -7.69
N SER A 363 5.52 4.71 -7.40
CA SER A 363 6.55 4.93 -8.42
C SER A 363 6.67 3.75 -9.39
N LEU A 364 6.67 2.51 -8.86
CA LEU A 364 6.79 1.30 -9.67
C LEU A 364 5.50 0.94 -10.43
N ARG A 365 4.33 1.40 -9.95
CA ARG A 365 3.04 1.19 -10.63
C ARG A 365 2.77 2.20 -11.74
N GLY A 366 3.32 3.41 -11.62
CA GLY A 366 3.15 4.51 -12.56
C GLY A 366 4.15 4.54 -13.73
N GLY A 367 5.21 3.73 -13.66
CA GLY A 367 6.15 3.50 -14.77
C GLY A 367 5.75 2.29 -15.60
#